data_AF-A0A413FE43-F1
#
_entry.id   AF-A0A413FE43-F1
#
_cell.length_a   1.000
_cell.length_b   1.000
_cell.length_c   1.000
_cell.angle_alpha   90.00
_cell.angle_beta   90.00
_cell.angle_gamma   90.00
#
_symmetry.space_group_name_H-M   'P 1'
#
loop_
_entity.id
_entity.type
_entity.pdbx_description
1 polymer ?
#
loop_
_entity_poly.entity_id
_entity_poly.type
_entity_poly.pdbx_seq_one_letter_code
_entity_poly.pdbx_strand_id
1 'polypeptide(L)'
;MPDRIAGNPPAAPMPQERICRSCGRTFILRQNEQEVFSARGWDLPKICMECNRAAGEQRERERQQEEDQRWRQKKEREQAIFHDRLKTWKVVSRENIIPDNDQVLYILGNGFDLMHGVRSSYYAFRDSLGKESRLRMSLENFWTPDDIWADFENALAHFDMKAMGGRHIVDSWLDLFDVYADEASAAQFYIAAEAAANPILTVRDDLQDRFRRWIESLTVGTDDRPLRNLFRNGKVLCFNYTEFVEALYGIDENQVCYIHGCRRNNKSHPNERLILGHMPGASDHSYEFQEEPFKLVRNPQEQYLLEAAQDQVFRLAVESDETMTKNCGDIIAKHEAFFRSLAGIQTIIVIGHSLSPVDWDYFAKVASAVSGSKGVRWFFGCHGLRDLENLEALLGTLEIERSDVSIFQTDDIRVTPIENGNTAPAVKSRSSGKTHVKSSSNGQWAAKSAGCSLKILDQKNGKVVYEAAVSSMISDAFITPGGECVFVVIRGSDPGILLFGFEDNRWRFVGELERIQHQNLINPRLSRVFLTQENVTFVYNNRVRKYDLRNGRLISNRGVRGARNYIYEGEEITRFFKAERSYGRIPG
;
A
#
# COMPACT_ATOMS: atom_id res chain seq x y z
N MET A 1 43.52 29.64 10.71
CA MET A 1 43.18 28.49 9.84
C MET A 1 43.57 28.88 8.43
N PRO A 2 44.53 28.20 7.79
CA PRO A 2 45.04 28.60 6.49
C PRO A 2 44.02 28.33 5.38
N ASP A 3 44.01 29.21 4.39
CA ASP A 3 43.20 29.16 3.18
C ASP A 3 43.29 27.78 2.50
N ARG A 4 42.17 27.04 2.53
CA ARG A 4 41.96 25.92 1.62
C ARG A 4 41.64 26.50 0.25
N ILE A 5 42.68 26.60 -0.58
CA ILE A 5 42.56 26.66 -2.03
C ILE A 5 41.59 25.56 -2.44
N ALA A 6 40.41 25.94 -2.93
CA ALA A 6 39.47 25.01 -3.56
C ALA A 6 40.18 24.37 -4.74
N GLY A 7 40.71 23.16 -4.55
CA GLY A 7 41.15 22.31 -5.64
C GLY A 7 39.98 22.18 -6.62
N ASN A 8 40.28 22.28 -7.92
CA ASN A 8 39.29 22.03 -8.96
C ASN A 8 38.49 20.76 -8.61
N PRO A 9 37.15 20.78 -8.74
CA PRO A 9 36.36 19.59 -8.51
C PRO A 9 36.93 18.43 -9.34
N PRO A 10 37.01 17.22 -8.78
CA PRO A 10 37.50 16.05 -9.52
C PRO A 10 36.72 15.97 -10.83
N ALA A 11 37.44 15.70 -11.92
CA ALA A 11 36.83 15.56 -13.25
C ALA A 11 35.65 14.58 -13.14
N ALA A 12 34.48 15.00 -13.61
CA ALA A 12 33.27 14.22 -13.46
C ALA A 12 33.45 12.81 -14.06
N PRO A 13 32.97 11.76 -13.37
CA PRO A 13 33.22 10.38 -13.78
C PRO A 13 32.57 10.11 -15.14
N MET A 14 33.34 9.62 -16.11
CA MET A 14 32.77 9.29 -17.41
C MET A 14 31.85 8.06 -17.31
N PRO A 15 30.74 8.01 -18.06
CA PRO A 15 29.94 6.80 -18.20
C PRO A 15 30.81 5.59 -18.59
N GLN A 16 30.53 4.43 -18.03
CA GLN A 16 31.37 3.23 -18.23
C GLN A 16 30.55 1.97 -18.52
N GLU A 17 31.09 1.10 -19.36
CA GLU A 17 30.59 -0.26 -19.55
C GLU A 17 31.10 -1.17 -18.45
N ARG A 18 30.20 -2.00 -17.89
CA ARG A 18 30.55 -3.03 -16.91
C ARG A 18 29.90 -4.35 -17.27
N ILE A 19 30.48 -5.45 -16.81
CA ILE A 19 29.93 -6.79 -17.00
C ILE A 19 29.19 -7.20 -15.71
N CYS A 20 27.93 -7.60 -15.84
CA CYS A 20 27.14 -8.09 -14.72
C CYS A 20 27.69 -9.44 -14.23
N ARG A 21 28.07 -9.54 -12.95
CA ARG A 21 28.53 -10.80 -12.34
C ARG A 21 27.47 -11.92 -12.33
N SER A 22 26.17 -11.56 -12.37
CA SER A 22 25.07 -12.51 -12.27
C SER A 22 24.66 -13.08 -13.65
N CYS A 23 24.40 -12.22 -14.65
CA CYS A 23 23.95 -12.68 -15.98
C CYS A 23 25.01 -12.61 -17.08
N GLY A 24 26.20 -12.08 -16.80
CA GLY A 24 27.29 -11.93 -17.78
C GLY A 24 27.06 -10.84 -18.84
N ARG A 25 25.91 -10.15 -18.86
CA ARG A 25 25.61 -9.09 -19.83
C ARG A 25 26.36 -7.80 -19.51
N THR A 26 26.71 -7.06 -20.56
CA THR A 26 27.19 -5.68 -20.45
C THR A 26 26.07 -4.78 -19.97
N PHE A 27 26.36 -3.86 -19.06
CA PHE A 27 25.47 -2.78 -18.69
C PHE A 27 26.24 -1.46 -18.60
N ILE A 28 25.55 -0.37 -18.93
CA ILE A 28 26.11 0.98 -18.93
C ILE A 28 25.77 1.63 -17.60
N LEU A 29 26.81 2.03 -16.89
CA LEU A 29 26.71 2.82 -15.68
C LEU A 29 26.88 4.29 -16.05
N ARG A 30 25.78 5.04 -16.00
CA ARG A 30 25.74 6.44 -16.43
C ARG A 30 26.43 7.35 -15.41
N GLN A 31 26.81 8.55 -15.85
CA GLN A 31 27.51 9.51 -14.99
C GLN A 31 26.71 9.87 -13.73
N ASN A 32 25.41 10.16 -13.88
CA ASN A 32 24.54 10.52 -12.76
C ASN A 32 24.43 9.41 -11.71
N GLU A 33 24.43 8.15 -12.14
CA GLU A 33 24.42 7.02 -11.22
C GLU A 33 25.71 6.98 -10.42
N GLN A 34 26.86 7.13 -11.07
CA GLN A 34 28.17 7.14 -10.42
C GLN A 34 28.28 8.28 -9.39
N GLU A 35 27.73 9.45 -9.71
CA GLU A 35 27.63 10.59 -8.79
C GLU A 35 26.78 10.22 -7.55
N VAL A 36 25.66 9.52 -7.73
CA VAL A 36 24.82 9.03 -6.62
C VAL A 36 25.55 8.00 -5.76
N PHE A 37 26.24 7.03 -6.36
CA PHE A 37 27.04 6.04 -5.62
C PHE A 37 28.16 6.73 -4.82
N SER A 38 28.89 7.67 -5.45
CA SER A 38 29.96 8.41 -4.79
C SER A 38 29.45 9.29 -3.65
N ALA A 39 28.33 9.99 -3.85
CA ALA A 39 27.74 10.85 -2.82
C ALA A 39 27.29 10.06 -1.58
N ARG A 40 26.93 8.78 -1.76
CA ARG A 40 26.53 7.87 -0.68
C ARG A 40 27.69 7.05 -0.11
N GLY A 41 28.91 7.20 -0.62
CA GLY A 41 30.07 6.39 -0.23
C GLY A 41 29.93 4.91 -0.59
N TRP A 42 29.15 4.59 -1.64
CA TRP A 42 28.87 3.23 -2.07
C TRP A 42 29.81 2.77 -3.19
N ASP A 43 30.18 1.49 -3.15
CA ASP A 43 30.88 0.84 -4.26
C ASP A 43 30.02 0.81 -5.53
N LEU A 44 30.65 0.94 -6.70
CA LEU A 44 29.97 0.84 -7.98
C LEU A 44 29.35 -0.56 -8.18
N PRO A 45 28.13 -0.66 -8.74
CA PRO A 45 27.35 -1.88 -8.77
C PRO A 45 28.03 -2.99 -9.58
N LYS A 46 28.11 -4.21 -9.01
CA LYS A 46 28.71 -5.40 -9.65
C LYS A 46 27.69 -6.22 -10.48
N ILE A 47 26.41 -5.89 -10.36
CA ILE A 47 25.30 -6.54 -11.07
C ILE A 47 24.45 -5.48 -11.77
N CYS A 48 23.80 -5.84 -12.89
CA CYS A 48 22.90 -4.91 -13.57
C CYS A 48 21.61 -4.72 -12.76
N MET A 49 20.87 -3.64 -13.07
CA MET A 49 19.63 -3.30 -12.37
C MET A 49 18.56 -4.41 -12.48
N GLU A 50 18.46 -5.09 -13.62
CA GLU A 50 17.53 -6.22 -13.81
C GLU A 50 17.83 -7.37 -12.83
N CYS A 51 19.10 -7.80 -12.73
CA CYS A 51 19.51 -8.83 -11.78
C CYS A 51 19.36 -8.38 -10.32
N ASN A 52 19.63 -7.12 -10.01
CA ASN A 52 19.44 -6.59 -8.66
C ASN A 52 17.95 -6.58 -8.26
N ARG A 53 17.07 -6.17 -9.17
CA ARG A 53 15.63 -6.21 -8.99
C ARG A 53 15.13 -7.63 -8.80
N ALA A 54 15.55 -8.57 -9.66
CA ALA A 54 15.18 -9.97 -9.55
C ALA A 54 15.64 -10.59 -8.22
N ALA A 55 16.85 -10.27 -7.76
CA ALA A 55 17.33 -10.70 -6.44
C ALA A 55 16.52 -10.09 -5.28
N GLY A 56 16.07 -8.84 -5.42
CA GLY A 56 15.15 -8.20 -4.47
C GLY A 56 13.80 -8.92 -4.40
N GLU A 57 13.19 -9.18 -5.56
CA GLU A 57 11.92 -9.91 -5.66
C GLU A 57 12.03 -11.35 -5.13
N GLN A 58 13.17 -12.02 -5.31
CA GLN A 58 13.42 -13.34 -4.75
C GLN A 58 13.54 -13.31 -3.22
N ARG A 59 14.35 -12.39 -2.66
CA ARG A 59 14.47 -12.22 -1.20
C ARG A 59 13.12 -11.94 -0.56
N GLU A 60 12.27 -11.15 -1.21
CA GLU A 60 10.92 -10.86 -0.73
C GLU A 60 10.03 -12.11 -0.72
N ARG A 61 10.09 -12.94 -1.77
CA ARG A 61 9.36 -14.22 -1.81
C ARG A 61 9.84 -15.19 -0.75
N GLU A 62 11.15 -15.27 -0.52
CA GLU A 62 11.75 -16.12 0.52
C GLU A 62 11.29 -15.68 1.92
N ARG A 63 11.33 -14.37 2.22
CA ARG A 63 10.77 -13.83 3.48
C ARG A 63 9.29 -14.14 3.65
N GLN A 64 8.48 -13.93 2.61
CA GLN A 64 7.06 -14.26 2.65
C GLN A 64 6.84 -15.76 2.92
N GLN A 65 7.63 -16.63 2.30
CA GLN A 65 7.52 -18.08 2.54
C GLN A 65 7.91 -18.46 3.97
N GLU A 66 8.96 -17.86 4.52
CA GLU A 66 9.36 -18.05 5.92
C GLU A 66 8.28 -17.57 6.89
N GLU A 67 7.70 -16.39 6.66
CA GLU A 67 6.59 -15.85 7.44
C GLU A 67 5.35 -16.75 7.36
N ASP A 68 4.97 -17.18 6.16
CA ASP A 68 3.84 -18.10 5.95
C ASP A 68 4.06 -19.44 6.65
N GLN A 69 5.30 -19.91 6.75
CA GLN A 69 5.65 -21.12 7.52
C GLN A 69 5.52 -20.87 9.02
N ARG A 70 6.04 -19.75 9.54
CA ARG A 70 5.89 -19.37 10.96
C ARG A 70 4.43 -19.25 11.37
N TRP A 71 3.61 -18.60 10.54
CA TRP A 71 2.17 -18.47 10.78
C TRP A 71 1.45 -19.83 10.80
N ARG A 72 1.79 -20.75 9.89
CA ARG A 72 1.24 -22.11 9.89
C ARG A 72 1.60 -22.87 11.17
N GLN A 73 2.88 -22.84 11.57
CA GLN A 73 3.32 -23.51 12.81
C GLN A 73 2.65 -22.91 14.05
N LYS A 74 2.51 -21.58 14.11
CA LYS A 74 1.77 -20.90 15.18
C LYS A 74 0.31 -21.35 15.24
N LYS A 75 -0.38 -21.37 14.10
CA LYS A 75 -1.78 -21.80 14.00
C LYS A 75 -1.98 -23.26 14.43
N GLU A 76 -1.12 -24.18 13.98
CA GLU A 76 -1.18 -25.59 14.38
C GLU A 76 -0.97 -25.75 15.90
N ARG A 77 -0.02 -25.01 16.47
CA ARG A 77 0.23 -25.01 17.92
C ARG A 77 -0.96 -24.46 18.70
N GLU A 78 -1.52 -23.34 18.28
CA GLU A 78 -2.71 -22.74 18.92
C GLU A 78 -3.92 -23.67 18.81
N GLN A 79 -4.10 -24.35 17.68
CA GLN A 79 -5.18 -25.33 17.50
C GLN A 79 -5.00 -26.55 18.41
N ALA A 80 -3.78 -27.04 18.61
CA ALA A 80 -3.52 -28.13 19.56
C ALA A 80 -3.85 -27.71 21.01
N ILE A 81 -3.46 -26.50 21.41
CA ILE A 81 -3.77 -25.95 22.73
C ILE A 81 -5.29 -25.76 22.90
N PHE A 82 -5.98 -25.24 21.88
CA PHE A 82 -7.43 -25.08 21.86
C PHE A 82 -8.14 -26.40 22.15
N HIS A 83 -7.80 -27.48 21.42
CA HIS A 83 -8.40 -28.80 21.62
C HIS A 83 -8.09 -29.38 23.00
N ASP A 84 -6.92 -29.10 23.56
CA ASP A 84 -6.61 -29.54 24.92
C ASP A 84 -7.43 -28.78 25.96
N ARG A 85 -7.52 -27.44 25.84
CA ARG A 85 -8.35 -26.61 26.73
C ARG A 85 -9.82 -26.98 26.67
N LEU A 86 -10.36 -27.33 25.50
CA LEU A 86 -11.76 -27.75 25.35
C LEU A 86 -12.14 -28.92 26.27
N LYS A 87 -11.22 -29.84 26.60
CA LYS A 87 -11.48 -30.97 27.51
C LYS A 87 -11.89 -30.53 28.92
N THR A 88 -11.53 -29.32 29.31
CA THR A 88 -11.87 -28.75 30.62
C THR A 88 -13.23 -28.06 30.63
N TRP A 89 -13.88 -27.90 29.46
CA TRP A 89 -15.19 -27.27 29.31
C TRP A 89 -16.32 -28.29 29.16
N LYS A 90 -17.55 -27.87 29.49
CA LYS A 90 -18.77 -28.60 29.13
C LYS A 90 -19.05 -28.45 27.63
N VAL A 91 -18.44 -29.32 26.83
CA VAL A 91 -18.62 -29.33 25.37
C VAL A 91 -19.85 -30.13 24.99
N VAL A 92 -20.71 -29.54 24.15
CA VAL A 92 -21.90 -30.17 23.57
C VAL A 92 -21.79 -30.18 22.05
N SER A 93 -22.31 -31.23 21.41
CA SER A 93 -22.39 -31.27 19.95
C SER A 93 -23.43 -30.25 19.47
N ARG A 94 -23.08 -29.48 18.43
CA ARG A 94 -23.94 -28.46 17.83
C ARG A 94 -25.27 -29.03 17.33
N GLU A 95 -25.28 -30.29 16.88
CA GLU A 95 -26.45 -31.00 16.38
C GLU A 95 -27.48 -31.25 17.48
N ASN A 96 -27.04 -31.28 18.74
CA ASN A 96 -27.89 -31.47 19.93
C ASN A 96 -28.37 -30.14 20.53
N ILE A 97 -27.94 -29.00 20.01
CA ILE A 97 -28.43 -27.68 20.43
C ILE A 97 -29.66 -27.35 19.61
N ILE A 98 -30.82 -27.74 20.13
CA ILE A 98 -32.12 -27.45 19.52
C ILE A 98 -32.92 -26.62 20.53
N PRO A 99 -33.25 -25.35 20.25
CA PRO A 99 -34.06 -24.53 21.14
C PRO A 99 -35.45 -25.13 21.36
N ASP A 100 -35.84 -25.34 22.61
CA ASP A 100 -37.10 -25.99 22.96
C ASP A 100 -38.33 -25.12 22.62
N ASN A 101 -38.18 -23.80 22.64
CA ASN A 101 -39.22 -22.80 22.38
C ASN A 101 -38.63 -21.54 21.73
N ASP A 102 -39.49 -20.55 21.44
CA ASP A 102 -39.12 -19.30 20.76
C ASP A 102 -38.49 -18.24 21.72
N GLN A 103 -38.27 -18.58 23.00
CA GLN A 103 -37.61 -17.72 23.99
C GLN A 103 -36.08 -17.85 23.89
N VAL A 104 -35.56 -17.72 22.67
CA VAL A 104 -34.14 -17.83 22.33
C VAL A 104 -33.60 -16.51 21.79
N LEU A 105 -32.39 -16.16 22.23
CA LEU A 105 -31.60 -15.06 21.69
C LEU A 105 -30.36 -15.63 21.00
N TYR A 106 -30.17 -15.26 19.74
CA TYR A 106 -28.94 -15.50 18.99
C TYR A 106 -28.07 -14.25 19.06
N ILE A 107 -26.80 -14.42 19.43
CA ILE A 107 -25.79 -13.36 19.33
C ILE A 107 -24.85 -13.75 18.20
N LEU A 108 -24.85 -12.98 17.11
CA LEU A 108 -24.08 -13.31 15.92
C LEU A 108 -22.93 -12.33 15.73
N GLY A 109 -21.72 -12.87 15.53
CA GLY A 109 -20.56 -12.10 15.11
C GLY A 109 -19.99 -12.57 13.78
N ASN A 110 -18.89 -11.96 13.35
CA ASN A 110 -18.38 -12.06 11.98
C ASN A 110 -18.05 -13.51 11.55
N GLY A 111 -17.74 -14.37 12.51
CA GLY A 111 -17.57 -15.81 12.30
C GLY A 111 -18.81 -16.49 11.70
N PHE A 112 -20.02 -16.00 11.97
CA PHE A 112 -21.24 -16.48 11.32
C PHE A 112 -21.14 -16.33 9.80
N ASP A 113 -20.77 -15.14 9.30
CA ASP A 113 -20.61 -14.89 7.87
C ASP A 113 -19.50 -15.77 7.25
N LEU A 114 -18.37 -15.91 7.96
CA LEU A 114 -17.26 -16.76 7.55
C LEU A 114 -17.67 -18.24 7.41
N MET A 115 -18.51 -18.75 8.32
CA MET A 115 -19.06 -20.11 8.26
C MET A 115 -19.99 -20.34 7.06
N HIS A 116 -20.42 -19.27 6.38
CA HIS A 116 -21.21 -19.32 5.14
C HIS A 116 -20.41 -18.89 3.90
N GLY A 117 -19.08 -18.98 3.97
CA GLY A 117 -18.18 -18.70 2.85
C GLY A 117 -18.11 -17.22 2.45
N VAL A 118 -18.68 -16.31 3.25
CA VAL A 118 -18.58 -14.87 3.01
C VAL A 118 -17.13 -14.45 3.26
N ARG A 119 -16.56 -13.62 2.38
CA ARG A 119 -15.21 -13.06 2.54
C ARG A 119 -15.19 -11.87 3.49
N SER A 120 -15.76 -12.04 4.69
CA SER A 120 -15.97 -10.97 5.68
C SER A 120 -14.82 -10.83 6.69
N SER A 121 -13.69 -11.53 6.54
CA SER A 121 -12.55 -11.35 7.43
C SER A 121 -11.91 -9.97 7.26
N TYR A 122 -11.34 -9.40 8.32
CA TYR A 122 -10.59 -8.15 8.23
C TYR A 122 -9.34 -8.28 7.32
N TYR A 123 -8.78 -9.48 7.13
CA TYR A 123 -7.79 -9.74 6.09
C TYR A 123 -8.35 -9.59 4.66
N ALA A 124 -9.60 -10.02 4.43
CA ALA A 124 -10.26 -9.79 3.15
C ALA A 124 -10.55 -8.29 2.92
N PHE A 125 -10.86 -7.55 3.98
CA PHE A 125 -10.92 -6.08 3.92
C PHE A 125 -9.58 -5.47 3.52
N ARG A 126 -8.48 -5.81 4.21
CA ARG A 126 -7.11 -5.41 3.85
C ARG A 126 -6.78 -5.67 2.39
N ASP A 127 -7.12 -6.87 1.90
CA ASP A 127 -6.83 -7.27 0.53
C ASP A 127 -7.69 -6.48 -0.48
N SER A 128 -8.93 -6.13 -0.12
CA SER A 128 -9.80 -5.26 -0.91
C SER A 128 -9.27 -3.83 -1.06
N LEU A 129 -8.44 -3.36 -0.11
CA LEU A 129 -7.83 -2.04 -0.20
C LEU A 129 -6.77 -1.95 -1.30
N GLY A 130 -6.03 -3.04 -1.55
CA GLY A 130 -4.87 -3.09 -2.43
C GLY A 130 -3.56 -2.66 -1.75
N LYS A 131 -2.42 -3.17 -2.22
CA LYS A 131 -1.09 -2.97 -1.59
C LYS A 131 -0.62 -1.51 -1.59
N GLU A 132 -1.03 -0.72 -2.59
CA GLU A 132 -0.64 0.70 -2.73
C GLU A 132 -1.64 1.65 -2.06
N SER A 133 -2.58 1.14 -1.27
CA SER A 133 -3.59 1.97 -0.61
C SER A 133 -2.97 2.73 0.56
N ARG A 134 -3.08 4.06 0.54
CA ARG A 134 -2.62 4.92 1.64
C ARG A 134 -3.21 4.50 2.98
N LEU A 135 -4.53 4.27 3.04
CA LEU A 135 -5.20 3.74 4.24
C LEU A 135 -4.54 2.46 4.77
N ARG A 136 -4.22 1.51 3.88
CA ARG A 136 -3.59 0.24 4.29
C ARG A 136 -2.18 0.50 4.81
N MET A 137 -1.41 1.33 4.11
CA MET A 137 -0.05 1.69 4.53
C MET A 137 -0.03 2.45 5.85
N SER A 138 -1.00 3.34 6.11
CA SER A 138 -1.12 4.04 7.39
C SER A 138 -1.39 3.04 8.51
N LEU A 139 -2.37 2.16 8.32
CA LEU A 139 -2.71 1.11 9.29
C LEU A 139 -1.56 0.13 9.53
N GLU A 140 -0.86 -0.33 8.50
CA GLU A 140 0.22 -1.33 8.65
C GLU A 140 1.55 -0.75 9.16
N ASN A 141 1.79 0.56 9.05
CA ASN A 141 3.08 1.18 9.44
C ASN A 141 3.03 2.01 10.72
N PHE A 142 1.86 2.48 11.14
CA PHE A 142 1.73 3.39 12.29
C PHE A 142 0.93 2.83 13.45
N TRP A 143 0.31 1.66 13.29
CA TRP A 143 -0.29 0.94 14.40
C TRP A 143 0.71 -0.04 15.00
N THR A 144 0.70 -0.16 16.33
CA THR A 144 1.71 -0.92 17.08
C THR A 144 1.48 -2.44 17.11
N PRO A 145 0.26 -2.99 16.97
CA PRO A 145 0.08 -4.44 16.90
C PRO A 145 0.75 -5.04 15.67
N ASP A 146 1.55 -6.10 15.87
CA ASP A 146 2.23 -6.85 14.79
C ASP A 146 1.27 -7.29 13.67
N ASP A 147 0.03 -7.61 14.01
CA ASP A 147 -1.04 -7.91 13.07
C ASP A 147 -2.34 -7.21 13.45
N ILE A 148 -2.48 -5.97 12.99
CA ILE A 148 -3.68 -5.15 13.15
C ILE A 148 -4.95 -5.85 12.65
N TRP A 149 -4.87 -6.71 11.64
CA TRP A 149 -6.06 -7.30 11.01
C TRP A 149 -6.64 -8.48 11.80
N ALA A 150 -5.86 -9.05 12.73
CA ALA A 150 -6.31 -10.17 13.56
C ALA A 150 -7.36 -9.75 14.61
N ASP A 151 -7.34 -8.49 15.05
CA ASP A 151 -8.29 -7.90 16.01
C ASP A 151 -8.56 -6.44 15.69
N PHE A 152 -9.08 -6.20 14.50
CA PHE A 152 -9.07 -4.87 13.90
C PHE A 152 -9.67 -3.77 14.79
N GLU A 153 -10.85 -4.00 15.37
CA GLU A 153 -11.51 -2.99 16.22
C GLU A 153 -10.71 -2.65 17.48
N ASN A 154 -10.17 -3.65 18.19
CA ASN A 154 -9.35 -3.40 19.36
C ASN A 154 -8.00 -2.77 18.98
N ALA A 155 -7.40 -3.25 17.89
CA ALA A 155 -6.13 -2.78 17.40
C ALA A 155 -6.17 -1.29 17.02
N LEU A 156 -7.31 -0.75 16.56
CA LEU A 156 -7.45 0.66 16.21
C LEU A 156 -7.06 1.63 17.34
N ALA A 157 -7.14 1.22 18.61
CA ALA A 157 -6.71 2.04 19.74
C ALA A 157 -5.18 2.19 19.86
N HIS A 158 -4.41 1.30 19.24
CA HIS A 158 -2.99 1.13 19.51
C HIS A 158 -2.13 1.64 18.36
N PHE A 159 -1.79 2.93 18.38
CA PHE A 159 -0.97 3.59 17.37
C PHE A 159 0.27 4.28 17.95
N ASP A 160 1.28 4.44 17.12
CA ASP A 160 2.54 5.06 17.51
C ASP A 160 2.43 6.59 17.35
N MET A 161 1.94 7.26 18.39
CA MET A 161 1.87 8.72 18.40
C MET A 161 3.27 9.35 18.38
N LYS A 162 4.31 8.67 18.86
CA LYS A 162 5.69 9.16 18.78
C LYS A 162 6.20 9.20 17.33
N ALA A 163 5.80 8.24 16.50
CA ALA A 163 6.14 8.20 15.08
C ALA A 163 5.42 9.28 14.24
N MET A 164 4.38 9.93 14.79
CA MET A 164 3.67 11.03 14.13
C MET A 164 3.98 12.40 14.76
N GLY A 165 3.76 12.51 16.07
CA GLY A 165 3.84 13.74 16.86
C GLY A 165 5.09 13.87 17.73
N GLY A 166 6.04 12.94 17.62
CA GLY A 166 7.33 13.08 18.30
C GLY A 166 8.08 14.30 17.77
N ARG A 167 8.70 15.05 18.67
CA ARG A 167 9.37 16.32 18.38
C ARG A 167 10.24 16.31 17.11
N HIS A 168 11.10 15.32 16.94
CA HIS A 168 11.98 15.18 15.77
C HIS A 168 11.23 15.00 14.43
N ILE A 169 10.06 14.34 14.45
CA ILE A 169 9.22 14.15 13.27
C ILE A 169 8.58 15.48 12.88
N VAL A 170 7.95 16.14 13.85
CA VAL A 170 7.30 17.45 13.65
C VAL A 170 8.32 18.48 13.16
N ASP A 171 9.50 18.51 13.78
CA ASP A 171 10.63 19.37 13.40
C ASP A 171 11.07 19.16 11.96
N SER A 172 11.22 17.89 11.55
CA SER A 172 11.59 17.53 10.18
C SER A 172 10.55 18.01 9.16
N TRP A 173 9.27 17.97 9.50
CA TRP A 173 8.21 18.50 8.64
C TRP A 173 8.21 20.02 8.59
N LEU A 174 8.41 20.71 9.71
CA LEU A 174 8.52 22.17 9.76
C LEU A 174 9.70 22.67 8.91
N ASP A 175 10.87 22.02 9.02
CA ASP A 175 12.04 22.29 8.19
C ASP A 175 11.73 22.03 6.70
N LEU A 176 11.10 20.90 6.36
CA LEU A 176 10.79 20.55 4.97
C LEU A 176 9.85 21.54 4.28
N PHE A 177 8.95 22.16 5.04
CA PHE A 177 8.00 23.17 4.54
C PHE A 177 8.50 24.61 4.72
N ASP A 178 9.78 24.80 5.07
CA ASP A 178 10.44 26.09 5.27
C ASP A 178 9.70 26.99 6.28
N VAL A 179 9.17 26.41 7.37
CA VAL A 179 8.38 27.15 8.38
C VAL A 179 9.24 28.12 9.21
N TYR A 180 10.55 27.88 9.30
CA TYR A 180 11.48 28.75 10.03
C TYR A 180 12.03 29.91 9.20
N ALA A 181 11.63 30.03 7.92
CA ALA A 181 12.01 31.17 7.10
C ALA A 181 11.33 32.47 7.60
N ASP A 182 12.00 33.62 7.47
CA ASP A 182 11.47 34.92 7.90
C ASP A 182 10.15 35.28 7.19
N GLU A 183 9.98 34.81 5.94
CA GLU A 183 8.78 34.96 5.12
C GLU A 183 7.75 33.83 5.25
N ALA A 184 7.89 32.93 6.23
CA ALA A 184 6.97 31.81 6.40
C ALA A 184 5.54 32.26 6.69
N SER A 185 4.59 31.61 6.02
CA SER A 185 3.16 31.84 6.19
C SER A 185 2.54 30.85 7.17
N ALA A 186 1.41 31.24 7.79
CA ALA A 186 0.62 30.32 8.62
C ALA A 186 0.18 29.05 7.85
N ALA A 187 0.01 29.13 6.53
CA ALA A 187 -0.33 27.98 5.70
C ALA A 187 0.77 26.90 5.71
N GLN A 188 2.05 27.31 5.67
CA GLN A 188 3.17 26.36 5.75
C GLN A 188 3.19 25.64 7.10
N PHE A 189 2.91 26.36 8.19
CA PHE A 189 2.78 25.77 9.53
C PHE A 189 1.68 24.69 9.58
N TYR A 190 0.46 25.00 9.11
CA TYR A 190 -0.64 24.05 9.15
C TYR A 190 -0.39 22.84 8.24
N ILE A 191 0.17 23.05 7.04
CA ILE A 191 0.52 21.96 6.13
C ILE A 191 1.57 21.03 6.76
N ALA A 192 2.57 21.58 7.44
CA ALA A 192 3.59 20.77 8.13
C ALA A 192 2.99 19.92 9.26
N ALA A 193 2.14 20.51 10.09
CA ALA A 193 1.45 19.77 11.14
C ALA A 193 0.50 18.69 10.59
N GLU A 194 -0.28 19.01 9.54
CA GLU A 194 -1.14 18.02 8.87
C GLU A 194 -0.34 16.90 8.19
N ALA A 195 0.84 17.21 7.63
CA ALA A 195 1.73 16.21 7.04
C ALA A 195 2.28 15.25 8.10
N ALA A 196 2.62 15.75 9.29
CA ALA A 196 3.03 14.91 10.42
C ALA A 196 1.87 14.04 10.93
N ALA A 197 0.67 14.61 11.06
CA ALA A 197 -0.55 13.89 11.46
C ALA A 197 -1.18 13.04 10.34
N ASN A 198 -0.62 13.07 9.12
CA ASN A 198 -1.25 12.48 7.95
C ASN A 198 -1.64 11.00 8.09
N PRO A 199 -0.87 10.14 8.80
CA PRO A 199 -1.25 8.75 8.98
C PRO A 199 -2.61 8.57 9.65
N ILE A 200 -2.85 9.22 10.80
CA ILE A 200 -4.12 9.11 11.53
C ILE A 200 -5.26 9.85 10.82
N LEU A 201 -4.97 10.99 10.17
CA LEU A 201 -5.94 11.72 9.34
C LEU A 201 -6.43 10.87 8.17
N THR A 202 -5.53 10.13 7.52
CA THR A 202 -5.88 9.21 6.42
C THR A 202 -6.83 8.11 6.92
N VAL A 203 -6.59 7.56 8.12
CA VAL A 203 -7.48 6.54 8.69
C VAL A 203 -8.85 7.14 8.99
N ARG A 204 -8.90 8.29 9.67
CA ARG A 204 -10.15 9.04 9.94
C ARG A 204 -10.98 9.26 8.67
N ASP A 205 -10.34 9.75 7.61
CA ASP A 205 -11.04 10.21 6.41
C ASP A 205 -11.46 9.06 5.49
N ASP A 206 -10.63 8.02 5.35
CA ASP A 206 -10.87 6.96 4.36
C ASP A 206 -11.53 5.70 4.95
N LEU A 207 -11.31 5.38 6.23
CA LEU A 207 -11.64 4.06 6.79
C LEU A 207 -13.12 3.73 6.62
N GLN A 208 -14.00 4.63 7.04
CA GLN A 208 -15.44 4.42 7.06
C GLN A 208 -16.00 4.14 5.66
N ASP A 209 -15.61 4.93 4.67
CA ASP A 209 -16.10 4.82 3.29
C ASP A 209 -15.54 3.59 2.59
N ARG A 210 -14.28 3.24 2.85
CA ARG A 210 -13.66 2.03 2.29
C ARG A 210 -14.27 0.78 2.90
N PHE A 211 -14.48 0.80 4.22
CA PHE A 211 -15.11 -0.28 4.95
C PHE A 211 -16.53 -0.53 4.46
N ARG A 212 -17.35 0.52 4.36
CA ARG A 212 -18.72 0.40 3.85
C ARG A 212 -18.79 -0.19 2.45
N ARG A 213 -18.00 0.33 1.50
CA ARG A 213 -17.95 -0.21 0.13
C ARG A 213 -17.55 -1.69 0.09
N TRP A 214 -16.63 -2.10 0.96
CA TRP A 214 -16.24 -3.50 1.07
C TRP A 214 -17.40 -4.36 1.61
N ILE A 215 -18.05 -3.95 2.70
CA ILE A 215 -19.20 -4.67 3.26
C ILE A 215 -20.33 -4.79 2.23
N GLU A 216 -20.64 -3.74 1.47
CA GLU A 216 -21.65 -3.75 0.41
C GLU A 216 -21.31 -4.75 -0.72
N SER A 217 -20.03 -5.06 -0.93
CA SER A 217 -19.58 -6.03 -1.93
C SER A 217 -19.69 -7.50 -1.50
N LEU A 218 -19.94 -7.75 -0.20
CA LEU A 218 -19.96 -9.11 0.33
C LEU A 218 -21.14 -9.92 -0.22
N THR A 219 -20.90 -11.19 -0.48
CA THR A 219 -21.92 -12.13 -0.95
C THR A 219 -21.78 -13.45 -0.21
N VAL A 220 -22.89 -14.17 -0.07
CA VAL A 220 -22.92 -15.52 0.50
C VAL A 220 -22.09 -16.43 -0.41
N GLY A 221 -21.18 -17.19 0.18
CA GLY A 221 -20.23 -18.02 -0.56
C GLY A 221 -20.62 -19.50 -0.64
N THR A 222 -21.75 -19.90 -0.07
CA THR A 222 -22.20 -21.30 -0.04
C THR A 222 -23.73 -21.44 0.01
N ASP A 223 -24.24 -22.52 -0.57
CA ASP A 223 -25.63 -22.96 -0.39
C ASP A 223 -25.83 -23.79 0.89
N ASP A 224 -24.75 -24.19 1.55
CA ASP A 224 -24.79 -24.99 2.77
C ASP A 224 -25.36 -24.20 3.97
N ARG A 225 -26.01 -24.91 4.90
CA ARG A 225 -26.58 -24.36 6.14
C ARG A 225 -26.11 -25.14 7.36
N PRO A 226 -24.82 -25.01 7.74
CA PRO A 226 -24.21 -25.84 8.78
C PRO A 226 -24.83 -25.64 10.17
N LEU A 227 -25.54 -24.53 10.40
CA LEU A 227 -26.14 -24.19 11.69
C LEU A 227 -27.66 -24.37 11.73
N ARG A 228 -28.25 -25.03 10.73
CA ARG A 228 -29.72 -25.10 10.54
C ARG A 228 -30.50 -25.55 11.78
N ASN A 229 -29.96 -26.49 12.55
CA ASN A 229 -30.63 -27.03 13.74
C ASN A 229 -30.64 -26.06 14.93
N LEU A 230 -29.71 -25.09 14.95
CA LEU A 230 -29.61 -24.10 16.04
C LEU A 230 -30.70 -23.02 15.90
N PHE A 231 -31.14 -22.74 14.67
CA PHE A 231 -32.07 -21.65 14.38
C PHE A 231 -33.54 -22.07 14.46
N ARG A 232 -34.33 -21.25 15.16
CA ARG A 232 -35.80 -21.23 15.23
C ARG A 232 -36.24 -19.77 15.30
N ASN A 233 -37.55 -19.52 15.32
CA ASN A 233 -38.07 -18.21 15.71
C ASN A 233 -37.46 -17.78 17.05
N GLY A 234 -36.93 -16.57 17.08
CA GLY A 234 -36.22 -16.01 18.21
C GLY A 234 -35.63 -14.66 17.85
N LYS A 235 -35.00 -14.03 18.83
CA LYS A 235 -34.39 -12.70 18.65
C LYS A 235 -32.94 -12.83 18.24
N VAL A 236 -32.44 -11.86 17.48
CA VAL A 236 -31.06 -11.83 17.04
C VAL A 236 -30.43 -10.50 17.42
N LEU A 237 -29.36 -10.54 18.20
CA LEU A 237 -28.42 -9.44 18.36
C LEU A 237 -27.27 -9.66 17.38
N CYS A 238 -27.25 -8.89 16.29
CA CYS A 238 -26.30 -9.07 15.19
C CYS A 238 -25.21 -8.00 15.23
N PHE A 239 -23.97 -8.45 15.39
CA PHE A 239 -22.75 -7.64 15.28
C PHE A 239 -22.22 -7.59 13.84
N ASN A 240 -22.78 -8.39 12.93
CA ASN A 240 -22.42 -8.35 11.52
C ASN A 240 -23.06 -7.16 10.84
N TYR A 241 -22.36 -6.65 9.84
CA TYR A 241 -22.83 -5.55 9.01
C TYR A 241 -23.71 -6.04 7.84
N THR A 242 -23.99 -7.35 7.77
CA THR A 242 -24.73 -8.00 6.67
C THR A 242 -26.04 -8.60 7.19
N GLU A 243 -27.03 -8.63 6.32
CA GLU A 243 -28.37 -9.13 6.59
C GLU A 243 -28.54 -10.65 6.41
N PHE A 244 -27.44 -11.40 6.30
CA PHE A 244 -27.48 -12.77 5.80
C PHE A 244 -28.22 -13.74 6.72
N VAL A 245 -28.30 -13.50 8.03
CA VAL A 245 -29.10 -14.35 8.93
C VAL A 245 -30.57 -14.45 8.47
N GLU A 246 -31.13 -13.35 7.97
CA GLU A 246 -32.51 -13.30 7.47
C GLU A 246 -32.65 -14.18 6.23
N ALA A 247 -31.79 -13.97 5.23
CA ALA A 247 -31.85 -14.70 3.96
C ALA A 247 -31.49 -16.19 4.08
N LEU A 248 -30.56 -16.53 4.99
CA LEU A 248 -30.03 -17.89 5.13
C LEU A 248 -30.90 -18.77 6.04
N TYR A 249 -31.47 -18.20 7.10
CA TYR A 249 -32.19 -18.93 8.15
C TYR A 249 -33.66 -18.50 8.31
N GLY A 250 -34.14 -17.52 7.53
CA GLY A 250 -35.54 -17.12 7.52
C GLY A 250 -35.99 -16.35 8.76
N ILE A 251 -35.04 -15.74 9.49
CA ILE A 251 -35.37 -14.88 10.64
C ILE A 251 -36.03 -13.60 10.14
N ASP A 252 -37.17 -13.26 10.73
CA ASP A 252 -37.89 -12.02 10.43
C ASP A 252 -37.05 -10.80 10.83
N GLU A 253 -36.98 -9.81 9.93
CA GLU A 253 -36.22 -8.59 10.12
C GLU A 253 -36.55 -7.88 11.45
N ASN A 254 -37.81 -7.89 11.89
CA ASN A 254 -38.23 -7.23 13.14
C ASN A 254 -37.70 -7.93 14.39
N GLN A 255 -37.14 -9.14 14.25
CA GLN A 255 -36.48 -9.86 15.34
C GLN A 255 -34.97 -9.60 15.38
N VAL A 256 -34.40 -8.89 14.40
CA VAL A 256 -32.96 -8.65 14.30
C VAL A 256 -32.62 -7.22 14.73
N CYS A 257 -31.69 -7.10 15.67
CA CYS A 257 -31.07 -5.85 16.05
C CYS A 257 -29.64 -5.84 15.52
N TYR A 258 -29.40 -5.07 14.45
CA TYR A 258 -28.07 -4.79 13.94
C TYR A 258 -27.39 -3.71 14.79
N ILE A 259 -26.70 -4.13 15.85
CA ILE A 259 -26.19 -3.22 16.88
C ILE A 259 -25.14 -2.25 16.34
N HIS A 260 -24.40 -2.66 15.30
CA HIS A 260 -23.42 -1.84 14.59
C HIS A 260 -23.91 -1.32 13.22
N GLY A 261 -25.22 -1.41 12.95
CA GLY A 261 -25.82 -1.02 11.69
C GLY A 261 -25.71 -2.08 10.59
N CYS A 262 -26.56 -1.94 9.57
CA CYS A 262 -26.62 -2.85 8.44
C CYS A 262 -26.23 -2.16 7.14
N ARG A 263 -25.57 -2.88 6.23
CA ARG A 263 -25.22 -2.37 4.89
C ARG A 263 -26.43 -2.11 3.99
N ARG A 264 -27.59 -2.72 4.31
CA ARG A 264 -28.83 -2.60 3.54
C ARG A 264 -29.12 -1.12 3.24
N ASN A 265 -29.38 -0.83 1.97
CA ASN A 265 -29.68 0.52 1.51
C ASN A 265 -30.81 0.47 0.48
N ASN A 266 -32.01 0.85 0.89
CA ASN A 266 -33.20 0.93 0.04
C ASN A 266 -34.21 1.96 0.58
N LYS A 267 -35.37 2.11 -0.06
CA LYS A 267 -36.37 3.13 0.34
C LYS A 267 -36.87 2.96 1.79
N SER A 268 -36.93 1.74 2.29
CA SER A 268 -37.37 1.42 3.66
C SER A 268 -36.23 1.49 4.68
N HIS A 269 -34.98 1.34 4.22
CA HIS A 269 -33.77 1.35 5.03
C HIS A 269 -32.77 2.34 4.43
N PRO A 270 -32.84 3.62 4.82
CA PRO A 270 -31.87 4.61 4.36
C PRO A 270 -30.46 4.21 4.81
N ASN A 271 -29.45 4.70 4.10
CA ASN A 271 -28.05 4.43 4.37
C ASN A 271 -27.68 4.71 5.85
N GLU A 272 -27.47 3.65 6.63
CA GLU A 272 -27.04 3.74 8.03
C GLU A 272 -25.52 3.83 8.16
N ARG A 273 -25.03 4.54 9.17
CA ARG A 273 -23.60 4.51 9.52
C ARG A 273 -23.27 3.14 10.11
N LEU A 274 -22.29 2.44 9.51
CA LEU A 274 -21.71 1.23 10.10
C LEU A 274 -20.81 1.62 11.28
N ILE A 275 -21.02 1.03 12.44
CA ILE A 275 -20.27 1.39 13.65
C ILE A 275 -19.06 0.47 13.77
N LEU A 276 -17.87 1.04 13.57
CA LEU A 276 -16.58 0.38 13.66
C LEU A 276 -15.66 1.25 14.49
N GLY A 277 -15.00 0.69 15.50
CA GLY A 277 -14.12 1.48 16.37
C GLY A 277 -13.70 0.77 17.65
N HIS A 278 -12.73 1.36 18.36
CA HIS A 278 -12.24 0.87 19.66
C HIS A 278 -13.03 1.46 20.83
N MET A 279 -12.80 0.95 22.04
CA MET A 279 -13.44 1.46 23.26
C MET A 279 -12.89 2.84 23.67
N PRO A 280 -13.70 3.66 24.36
CA PRO A 280 -13.22 4.88 25.00
C PRO A 280 -12.07 4.58 25.98
N GLY A 281 -11.01 5.40 25.95
CA GLY A 281 -9.84 5.27 26.82
C GLY A 281 -8.87 4.14 26.46
N ALA A 282 -9.17 3.30 25.47
CA ALA A 282 -8.26 2.23 25.05
C ALA A 282 -6.97 2.77 24.38
N SER A 283 -7.02 4.01 23.88
CA SER A 283 -5.93 4.70 23.18
C SER A 283 -5.01 5.51 24.10
N ASP A 284 -5.31 5.63 25.40
CA ASP A 284 -4.54 6.47 26.35
C ASP A 284 -3.03 6.17 26.29
N HIS A 285 -2.66 4.88 26.25
CA HIS A 285 -1.28 4.43 26.15
C HIS A 285 -0.57 4.86 24.85
N SER A 286 -1.30 5.09 23.76
CA SER A 286 -0.73 5.56 22.50
C SER A 286 -0.11 6.95 22.63
N TYR A 287 -0.58 7.75 23.60
CA TYR A 287 -0.07 9.10 23.90
C TYR A 287 1.02 9.11 24.99
N GLU A 288 1.27 8.00 25.67
CA GLU A 288 2.26 7.89 26.74
C GLU A 288 3.65 7.56 26.18
N PHE A 289 4.44 8.58 25.82
CA PHE A 289 5.83 8.37 25.40
C PHE A 289 6.79 9.41 25.97
N GLN A 290 8.04 8.97 26.19
CA GLN A 290 9.12 9.87 26.57
C GLN A 290 9.79 10.46 25.34
N GLU A 291 9.94 11.79 25.36
CA GLU A 291 10.76 12.51 24.40
C GLU A 291 12.24 12.35 24.75
N GLU A 292 13.04 11.97 23.75
CA GLU A 292 14.49 11.98 23.90
C GLU A 292 15.00 13.42 23.97
N PRO A 293 16.03 13.72 24.79
CA PRO A 293 16.59 15.07 24.89
C PRO A 293 17.07 15.58 23.53
N PHE A 294 16.31 16.48 22.92
CA PHE A 294 16.62 17.06 21.62
C PHE A 294 17.67 18.17 21.77
N LYS A 295 18.92 17.89 21.40
CA LYS A 295 20.07 18.81 21.56
C LYS A 295 20.31 19.71 20.35
N LEU A 296 19.30 20.46 19.91
CA LEU A 296 19.51 21.52 18.92
C LEU A 296 19.48 22.89 19.61
N VAL A 297 20.50 23.71 19.38
CA VAL A 297 20.50 25.12 19.81
C VAL A 297 19.59 25.87 18.85
N ARG A 298 18.29 25.94 19.15
CA ARG A 298 17.28 26.72 18.41
C ARG A 298 17.11 28.10 19.06
N ASN A 299 16.69 29.09 18.26
CA ASN A 299 16.27 30.37 18.83
C ASN A 299 14.89 30.22 19.52
N PRO A 300 14.51 31.11 20.44
CA PRO A 300 13.24 31.01 21.17
C PRO A 300 11.99 30.97 20.29
N GLN A 301 12.01 31.61 19.11
CA GLN A 301 10.88 31.65 18.18
C GLN A 301 10.66 30.30 17.49
N GLU A 302 11.73 29.67 17.00
CA GLU A 302 11.68 28.34 16.40
C GLU A 302 11.23 27.27 17.41
N GLN A 303 11.69 27.40 18.66
CA GLN A 303 11.27 26.55 19.76
C GLN A 303 9.76 26.64 20.01
N TYR A 304 9.22 27.86 20.07
CA TYR A 304 7.79 28.10 20.23
C TYR A 304 6.97 27.54 19.06
N LEU A 305 7.43 27.73 17.82
CA LEU A 305 6.77 27.18 16.64
C LEU A 305 6.73 25.65 16.64
N LEU A 306 7.82 25.01 17.07
CA LEU A 306 7.89 23.55 17.19
C LEU A 306 6.91 23.02 18.25
N GLU A 307 6.86 23.65 19.43
CA GLU A 307 5.91 23.29 20.49
C GLU A 307 4.45 23.49 20.02
N ALA A 308 4.14 24.62 19.39
CA ALA A 308 2.80 24.89 18.86
C ALA A 308 2.39 23.90 17.74
N ALA A 309 3.34 23.50 16.88
CA ALA A 309 3.08 22.52 15.84
C ALA A 309 2.83 21.12 16.43
N GLN A 310 3.58 20.75 17.47
CA GLN A 310 3.39 19.50 18.17
C GLN A 310 2.00 19.44 18.84
N ASP A 311 1.60 20.51 19.53
CA ASP A 311 0.24 20.64 20.09
C ASP A 311 -0.84 20.50 19.01
N GLN A 312 -0.61 21.10 17.84
CA GLN A 312 -1.51 20.99 16.69
C GLN A 312 -1.61 19.55 16.16
N VAL A 313 -0.50 18.80 16.09
CA VAL A 313 -0.50 17.39 15.71
C VAL A 313 -1.27 16.55 16.72
N PHE A 314 -1.05 16.74 18.02
CA PHE A 314 -1.79 16.03 19.06
C PHE A 314 -3.28 16.33 19.00
N ARG A 315 -3.67 17.60 18.81
CA ARG A 315 -5.07 17.99 18.64
C ARG A 315 -5.72 17.25 17.46
N LEU A 316 -5.05 17.24 16.30
CA LEU A 316 -5.54 16.53 15.11
C LEU A 316 -5.65 15.02 15.36
N ALA A 317 -4.70 14.43 16.10
CA ALA A 317 -4.72 13.02 16.44
C ALA A 317 -5.88 12.68 17.39
N VAL A 318 -6.06 13.45 18.47
CA VAL A 318 -7.17 13.27 19.43
C VAL A 318 -8.53 13.41 18.74
N GLU A 319 -8.72 14.46 17.93
CA GLU A 319 -9.96 14.64 17.15
C GLU A 319 -10.23 13.45 16.22
N SER A 320 -9.18 12.86 15.65
CA SER A 320 -9.30 11.68 14.79
C SER A 320 -9.61 10.43 15.59
N ASP A 321 -8.94 10.20 16.71
CA ASP A 321 -9.14 9.08 17.64
C ASP A 321 -10.57 9.05 18.18
N GLU A 322 -11.09 10.21 18.59
CA GLU A 322 -12.48 10.38 19.05
C GLU A 322 -13.49 9.94 17.97
N THR A 323 -13.23 10.21 16.69
CA THR A 323 -14.15 9.79 15.61
C THR A 323 -14.16 8.28 15.37
N MET A 324 -13.08 7.60 15.76
CA MET A 324 -12.88 6.15 15.67
C MET A 324 -13.25 5.43 16.98
N THR A 325 -13.68 6.18 18.00
CA THR A 325 -14.13 5.63 19.27
C THR A 325 -15.59 5.20 19.19
N LYS A 326 -15.87 3.97 19.63
CA LYS A 326 -17.18 3.37 19.71
C LYS A 326 -17.75 3.51 21.13
N ASN A 327 -18.73 4.39 21.32
CA ASN A 327 -19.42 4.51 22.61
C ASN A 327 -20.57 3.48 22.73
N CYS A 328 -20.26 2.33 23.34
CA CYS A 328 -21.25 1.27 23.57
C CYS A 328 -22.45 1.74 24.40
N GLY A 329 -22.28 2.66 25.36
CA GLY A 329 -23.37 3.20 26.18
C GLY A 329 -24.43 3.93 25.35
N ASP A 330 -24.00 4.82 24.46
CA ASP A 330 -24.91 5.55 23.55
C ASP A 330 -25.64 4.60 22.59
N ILE A 331 -24.93 3.58 22.09
CA ILE A 331 -25.49 2.57 21.20
C ILE A 331 -26.52 1.72 21.94
N ILE A 332 -26.21 1.26 23.15
CA ILE A 332 -27.14 0.53 24.00
C ILE A 332 -28.41 1.36 24.27
N ALA A 333 -28.25 2.64 24.61
CA ALA A 333 -29.37 3.54 24.86
C ALA A 333 -30.27 3.72 23.61
N LYS A 334 -29.66 3.83 22.41
CA LYS A 334 -30.40 3.88 21.13
C LYS A 334 -31.20 2.60 20.86
N HIS A 335 -30.68 1.45 21.27
CA HIS A 335 -31.30 0.13 21.07
C HIS A 335 -32.04 -0.40 22.31
N GLU A 336 -32.37 0.47 23.27
CA GLU A 336 -32.95 0.09 24.56
C GLU A 336 -34.27 -0.70 24.43
N ALA A 337 -35.09 -0.40 23.42
CA ALA A 337 -36.32 -1.15 23.14
C ALA A 337 -36.06 -2.64 22.85
N PHE A 338 -35.00 -2.95 22.09
CA PHE A 338 -34.60 -4.32 21.82
C PHE A 338 -34.14 -5.01 23.11
N PHE A 339 -33.27 -4.37 23.91
CA PHE A 339 -32.78 -4.96 25.15
C PHE A 339 -33.90 -5.23 26.17
N ARG A 340 -34.86 -4.31 26.34
CA ARG A 340 -36.04 -4.57 27.20
C ARG A 340 -36.86 -5.76 26.72
N SER A 341 -36.90 -5.95 25.41
CA SER A 341 -37.65 -7.05 24.81
C SER A 341 -37.02 -8.43 25.06
N LEU A 342 -35.80 -8.49 25.63
CA LEU A 342 -35.13 -9.74 26.01
C LEU A 342 -35.66 -10.33 27.33
N ALA A 343 -36.57 -9.64 28.03
CA ALA A 343 -37.22 -10.18 29.22
C ALA A 343 -37.93 -11.51 28.90
N GLY A 344 -37.62 -12.55 29.67
CA GLY A 344 -38.19 -13.89 29.50
C GLY A 344 -37.43 -14.81 28.53
N ILE A 345 -36.32 -14.36 27.93
CA ILE A 345 -35.41 -15.25 27.18
C ILE A 345 -34.85 -16.33 28.12
N GLN A 346 -34.89 -17.59 27.67
CA GLN A 346 -34.44 -18.76 28.43
C GLN A 346 -33.17 -19.38 27.86
N THR A 347 -32.82 -19.10 26.61
CA THR A 347 -31.66 -19.69 25.94
C THR A 347 -30.93 -18.63 25.13
N ILE A 348 -29.62 -18.56 25.29
CA ILE A 348 -28.75 -17.64 24.55
C ILE A 348 -27.73 -18.48 23.79
N ILE A 349 -27.61 -18.27 22.48
CA ILE A 349 -26.70 -18.98 21.60
C ILE A 349 -25.81 -17.97 20.89
N VAL A 350 -24.53 -17.98 21.23
CA VAL A 350 -23.52 -17.08 20.66
C VAL A 350 -22.78 -17.80 19.54
N ILE A 351 -22.76 -17.22 18.34
CA ILE A 351 -22.23 -17.85 17.14
C ILE A 351 -21.27 -16.89 16.45
N GLY A 352 -20.01 -17.32 16.31
CA GLY A 352 -19.01 -16.61 15.51
C GLY A 352 -18.64 -15.22 16.04
N HIS A 353 -18.88 -14.94 17.32
CA HIS A 353 -18.47 -13.71 17.98
C HIS A 353 -17.05 -13.87 18.54
N SER A 354 -16.21 -12.84 18.40
CA SER A 354 -14.81 -12.86 18.92
C SER A 354 -14.74 -12.82 20.44
N LEU A 355 -15.83 -12.36 21.07
CA LEU A 355 -15.94 -12.11 22.52
C LEU A 355 -14.89 -11.10 23.04
N SER A 356 -14.38 -10.25 22.13
CA SER A 356 -13.38 -9.24 22.45
C SER A 356 -13.91 -8.25 23.50
N PRO A 357 -13.04 -7.73 24.39
CA PRO A 357 -13.41 -6.74 25.40
C PRO A 357 -14.19 -5.54 24.85
N VAL A 358 -13.95 -5.17 23.59
CA VAL A 358 -14.63 -4.09 22.88
C VAL A 358 -16.17 -4.19 22.86
N ASP A 359 -16.71 -5.40 23.05
CA ASP A 359 -18.15 -5.66 22.98
C ASP A 359 -18.77 -6.11 24.33
N TRP A 360 -17.98 -6.17 25.41
CA TRP A 360 -18.43 -6.72 26.70
C TRP A 360 -19.61 -5.97 27.31
N ASP A 361 -19.71 -4.66 27.10
CA ASP A 361 -20.84 -3.83 27.56
C ASP A 361 -22.19 -4.33 27.00
N TYR A 362 -22.21 -4.82 25.75
CA TYR A 362 -23.42 -5.39 25.17
C TYR A 362 -23.79 -6.71 25.85
N PHE A 363 -22.80 -7.56 26.16
CA PHE A 363 -23.03 -8.80 26.90
C PHE A 363 -23.51 -8.53 28.33
N ALA A 364 -22.94 -7.54 29.02
CA ALA A 364 -23.38 -7.11 30.34
C ALA A 364 -24.84 -6.62 30.30
N LYS A 365 -25.20 -5.85 29.27
CA LYS A 365 -26.58 -5.41 29.06
C LYS A 365 -27.53 -6.58 28.77
N VAL A 366 -27.12 -7.57 27.97
CA VAL A 366 -27.90 -8.80 27.73
C VAL A 366 -28.09 -9.57 29.03
N ALA A 367 -27.03 -9.82 29.80
CA ALA A 367 -27.07 -10.53 31.07
C ALA A 367 -28.01 -9.84 32.07
N SER A 368 -27.91 -8.51 32.17
CA SER A 368 -28.82 -7.69 32.98
C SER A 368 -30.28 -7.83 32.53
N ALA A 369 -30.54 -7.76 31.23
CA ALA A 369 -31.90 -7.84 30.68
C ALA A 369 -32.57 -9.21 30.89
N VAL A 370 -31.79 -10.29 30.96
CA VAL A 370 -32.32 -11.65 31.18
C VAL A 370 -32.27 -12.11 32.63
N SER A 371 -31.69 -11.33 33.54
CA SER A 371 -31.50 -11.68 34.96
C SER A 371 -32.79 -12.07 35.72
N GLY A 372 -33.94 -11.54 35.31
CA GLY A 372 -35.25 -11.90 35.86
C GLY A 372 -35.77 -13.29 35.44
N SER A 373 -35.11 -13.94 34.47
CA SER A 373 -35.49 -15.24 33.93
C SER A 373 -34.79 -16.35 34.71
N LYS A 374 -35.55 -17.38 35.13
CA LYS A 374 -34.97 -18.51 35.88
C LYS A 374 -34.23 -19.46 34.94
N GLY A 375 -32.96 -19.74 35.22
CA GLY A 375 -32.20 -20.82 34.59
C GLY A 375 -31.84 -20.58 33.12
N VAL A 376 -31.43 -19.36 32.76
CA VAL A 376 -31.00 -19.04 31.39
C VAL A 376 -29.81 -19.89 30.98
N ARG A 377 -29.94 -20.63 29.88
CA ARG A 377 -28.87 -21.47 29.34
C ARG A 377 -28.05 -20.71 28.32
N TRP A 378 -26.73 -20.68 28.51
CA TRP A 378 -25.80 -20.07 27.57
C TRP A 378 -25.03 -21.12 26.77
N PHE A 379 -25.03 -20.97 25.46
CA PHE A 379 -24.24 -21.76 24.52
C PHE A 379 -23.29 -20.85 23.76
N PHE A 380 -21.99 -21.14 23.81
CA PHE A 380 -20.97 -20.37 23.10
C PHE A 380 -20.32 -21.21 22.00
N GLY A 381 -20.35 -20.70 20.78
CA GLY A 381 -19.64 -21.27 19.64
C GLY A 381 -18.21 -20.77 19.60
N CYS A 382 -17.24 -21.66 19.76
CA CYS A 382 -15.82 -21.31 19.75
C CYS A 382 -15.12 -21.87 18.50
N HIS A 383 -14.31 -21.04 17.85
CA HIS A 383 -13.53 -21.39 16.66
C HIS A 383 -12.04 -21.58 16.97
N GLY A 384 -11.53 -20.96 18.03
CA GLY A 384 -10.11 -21.08 18.36
C GLY A 384 -9.77 -20.77 19.80
N LEU A 385 -8.47 -20.84 20.11
CA LEU A 385 -7.93 -20.62 21.44
C LEU A 385 -8.33 -19.26 22.02
N ARG A 386 -8.26 -18.22 21.17
CA ARG A 386 -8.59 -16.85 21.55
C ARG A 386 -10.03 -16.68 22.01
N ASP A 387 -10.98 -17.34 21.33
CA ASP A 387 -12.39 -17.27 21.72
C ASP A 387 -12.60 -17.87 23.12
N LEU A 388 -11.86 -18.93 23.47
CA LEU A 388 -11.92 -19.52 24.82
C LEU A 388 -11.32 -18.60 25.89
N GLU A 389 -10.20 -17.94 25.59
CA GLU A 389 -9.55 -16.98 26.49
C GLU A 389 -10.46 -15.78 26.75
N ASN A 390 -11.03 -15.22 25.68
CA ASN A 390 -11.99 -14.12 25.75
C ASN A 390 -13.28 -14.54 26.47
N LEU A 391 -13.78 -15.75 26.23
CA LEU A 391 -14.95 -16.27 26.94
C LEU A 391 -14.68 -16.38 28.43
N GLU A 392 -13.55 -16.95 28.84
CA GLU A 392 -13.20 -17.11 30.26
C GLU A 392 -13.11 -15.75 30.96
N ALA A 393 -12.51 -14.75 30.31
CA ALA A 393 -12.44 -13.39 30.84
C ALA A 393 -13.83 -12.72 30.92
N LEU A 394 -14.64 -12.86 29.87
CA LEU A 394 -16.02 -12.34 29.83
C LEU A 394 -16.88 -12.93 30.95
N LEU A 395 -16.80 -14.26 31.19
CA LEU A 395 -17.56 -14.91 32.26
C LEU A 395 -17.20 -14.35 33.64
N GLY A 396 -15.91 -14.06 33.88
CA GLY A 396 -15.45 -13.38 35.09
C GLY A 396 -16.07 -11.98 35.25
N THR A 397 -16.15 -11.20 34.17
CA THR A 397 -16.79 -9.88 34.17
C THR A 397 -18.30 -9.94 34.38
N LEU A 398 -18.97 -10.96 33.84
CA LEU A 398 -20.42 -11.15 33.98
C LEU A 398 -20.83 -11.87 35.27
N GLU A 399 -19.86 -12.32 36.08
CA GLU A 399 -20.08 -13.15 37.27
C GLU A 399 -20.88 -14.43 36.96
N ILE A 400 -20.62 -15.05 35.79
CA ILE A 400 -21.24 -16.32 35.38
C ILE A 400 -20.26 -17.46 35.60
N GLU A 401 -20.68 -18.48 36.35
CA GLU A 401 -19.85 -19.65 36.60
C GLU A 401 -19.68 -20.50 35.33
N ARG A 402 -18.47 -21.03 35.18
CA ARG A 402 -18.12 -21.87 34.03
C ARG A 402 -18.99 -23.13 33.89
N SER A 403 -19.51 -23.65 35.00
CA SER A 403 -20.41 -24.81 35.01
C SER A 403 -21.78 -24.54 34.38
N ASP A 404 -22.17 -23.27 34.30
CA ASP A 404 -23.51 -22.85 33.89
C ASP A 404 -23.61 -22.59 32.38
N VAL A 405 -22.47 -22.62 31.69
CA VAL A 405 -22.37 -22.43 30.25
C VAL A 405 -21.98 -23.72 29.54
N SER A 406 -22.35 -23.83 28.27
CA SER A 406 -21.94 -24.94 27.41
C SER A 406 -21.25 -24.41 26.16
N ILE A 407 -20.26 -25.14 25.66
CA ILE A 407 -19.51 -24.76 24.45
C ILE A 407 -19.84 -25.71 23.32
N PHE A 408 -19.91 -25.22 22.09
CA PHE A 408 -19.88 -26.04 20.89
C PHE A 408 -18.77 -25.58 19.94
N GLN A 409 -18.21 -26.53 19.20
CA GLN A 409 -17.13 -26.26 18.27
C GLN A 409 -17.66 -25.73 16.94
N THR A 410 -16.89 -24.80 16.37
CA THR A 410 -17.14 -24.22 15.04
C THR A 410 -15.89 -24.24 14.15
N ASP A 411 -14.75 -24.73 14.65
CA ASP A 411 -13.47 -24.83 13.93
C ASP A 411 -13.45 -25.93 12.86
N ASP A 412 -14.36 -26.89 12.99
CA ASP A 412 -14.56 -28.03 12.11
C ASP A 412 -15.63 -27.80 11.03
N ILE A 413 -16.32 -26.65 11.03
CA ILE A 413 -17.30 -26.32 9.99
C ILE A 413 -16.60 -26.17 8.64
N ARG A 414 -17.06 -26.93 7.64
CA ARG A 414 -16.61 -26.88 6.25
C ARG A 414 -17.85 -26.77 5.36
N VAL A 415 -17.79 -25.87 4.39
CA VAL A 415 -18.88 -25.63 3.44
C VAL A 415 -18.38 -25.71 2.01
N THR A 416 -19.27 -26.08 1.10
CA THR A 416 -19.03 -26.18 -0.33
C THR A 416 -19.06 -24.78 -0.94
N PRO A 417 -17.95 -24.24 -1.45
CA PRO A 417 -17.95 -22.91 -2.03
C PRO A 417 -18.78 -22.88 -3.32
N ILE A 418 -19.58 -21.84 -3.52
CA ILE A 418 -20.20 -21.55 -4.81
C ILE A 418 -19.08 -21.21 -5.80
N GLU A 419 -19.03 -21.90 -6.94
CA GLU A 419 -18.09 -21.62 -8.04
C GLU A 419 -18.45 -20.30 -8.74
N ASN A 420 -18.25 -19.17 -8.07
CA ASN A 420 -18.32 -17.87 -8.70
C ASN A 420 -16.92 -17.44 -9.10
N GLY A 421 -16.70 -17.33 -10.42
CA GLY A 421 -15.44 -17.04 -11.14
C GLY A 421 -14.79 -15.68 -10.86
N ASN A 422 -14.69 -15.28 -9.60
CA ASN A 422 -13.82 -14.21 -9.15
C ASN A 422 -12.49 -14.80 -8.69
N THR A 423 -11.77 -15.43 -9.63
CA THR A 423 -10.31 -15.35 -9.58
C THR A 423 -9.97 -13.87 -9.50
N ALA A 424 -9.38 -13.44 -8.39
CA ALA A 424 -8.77 -12.12 -8.30
C ALA A 424 -8.02 -11.88 -9.62
N PRO A 425 -8.25 -10.75 -10.32
CA PRO A 425 -7.60 -10.53 -11.60
C PRO A 425 -6.11 -10.68 -11.35
N ALA A 426 -5.53 -11.73 -11.94
CA ALA A 426 -4.10 -11.97 -11.89
C ALA A 426 -3.46 -10.64 -12.21
N VAL A 427 -2.69 -10.12 -11.25
CA VAL A 427 -1.95 -8.87 -11.38
C VAL A 427 -1.30 -8.95 -12.75
N LYS A 428 -1.83 -8.21 -13.73
CA LYS A 428 -1.26 -8.15 -15.06
C LYS A 428 0.12 -7.60 -14.81
N SER A 429 1.12 -8.48 -14.86
CA SER A 429 2.50 -8.05 -14.82
C SER A 429 2.61 -6.99 -15.90
N ARG A 430 3.04 -5.79 -15.49
CA ARG A 430 3.17 -4.66 -16.41
C ARG A 430 3.98 -5.17 -17.60
N SER A 431 3.29 -5.23 -18.72
CA SER A 431 3.71 -5.79 -19.99
C SER A 431 5.15 -5.40 -20.32
N SER A 432 5.91 -6.39 -20.80
CA SER A 432 7.10 -6.22 -21.61
C SER A 432 7.03 -4.93 -22.45
N GLY A 433 7.99 -4.03 -22.24
CA GLY A 433 8.02 -2.74 -22.93
C GLY A 433 7.89 -2.90 -24.44
N LYS A 434 7.17 -1.98 -25.09
CA LYS A 434 7.07 -1.93 -26.56
C LYS A 434 8.47 -2.03 -27.15
N THR A 435 8.68 -3.01 -28.02
CA THR A 435 9.94 -3.22 -28.70
C THR A 435 10.01 -2.28 -29.90
N HIS A 436 11.04 -1.46 -29.97
CA HIS A 436 11.30 -0.57 -31.09
C HIS A 436 12.47 -1.10 -31.91
N VAL A 437 12.33 -1.16 -33.24
CA VAL A 437 13.40 -1.56 -34.17
C VAL A 437 13.52 -0.47 -35.23
N LYS A 438 14.72 0.09 -35.39
CA LYS A 438 15.03 1.07 -36.44
C LYS A 438 16.27 0.64 -37.22
N SER A 439 16.08 0.48 -38.52
CA SER A 439 17.14 0.10 -39.46
C SER A 439 17.90 1.32 -39.98
N SER A 440 19.18 1.09 -40.27
CA SER A 440 20.03 1.99 -41.04
C SER A 440 19.53 2.15 -42.48
N SER A 441 19.86 3.28 -43.11
CA SER A 441 19.48 3.60 -44.50
C SER A 441 20.01 2.57 -45.52
N ASN A 442 21.16 1.96 -45.23
CA ASN A 442 21.81 0.95 -46.07
C ASN A 442 21.34 -0.49 -45.77
N GLY A 443 20.43 -0.67 -44.82
CA GLY A 443 19.84 -1.97 -44.44
C GLY A 443 20.82 -2.96 -43.79
N GLN A 444 22.03 -2.54 -43.42
CA GLN A 444 23.02 -3.44 -42.81
C GLN A 444 22.80 -3.59 -41.31
N TRP A 445 22.54 -2.48 -40.62
CA TRP A 445 22.42 -2.44 -39.17
C TRP A 445 20.99 -2.13 -38.72
N ALA A 446 20.58 -2.67 -37.57
CA ALA A 446 19.36 -2.25 -36.88
C ALA A 446 19.59 -2.08 -35.38
N ALA A 447 19.04 -1.01 -34.81
CA ALA A 447 18.99 -0.80 -33.36
C ALA A 447 17.64 -1.28 -32.84
N LYS A 448 17.67 -2.20 -31.88
CA LYS A 448 16.51 -2.74 -31.20
C LYS A 448 16.55 -2.36 -29.73
N SER A 449 15.51 -1.69 -29.25
CA SER A 449 15.35 -1.38 -27.82
C SER A 449 14.08 -2.02 -27.27
N ALA A 450 14.19 -2.56 -26.05
CA ALA A 450 13.06 -3.12 -25.31
C ALA A 450 13.28 -2.85 -23.82
N GLY A 451 12.44 -2.00 -23.22
CA GLY A 451 12.59 -1.58 -21.84
C GLY A 451 13.95 -0.91 -21.59
N CYS A 452 14.78 -1.57 -20.78
CA CYS A 452 16.11 -1.11 -20.40
C CYS A 452 17.24 -1.74 -21.24
N SER A 453 16.92 -2.53 -22.27
CA SER A 453 17.90 -3.26 -23.09
C SER A 453 18.04 -2.66 -24.49
N LEU A 454 19.28 -2.49 -24.93
CA LEU A 454 19.68 -2.17 -26.30
C LEU A 454 20.36 -3.39 -26.94
N LYS A 455 19.98 -3.69 -28.19
CA LYS A 455 20.69 -4.63 -29.07
C LYS A 455 20.96 -3.96 -30.41
N ILE A 456 22.17 -4.14 -30.93
CA ILE A 456 22.52 -3.77 -32.31
C ILE A 456 22.64 -5.07 -33.10
N LEU A 457 21.92 -5.14 -34.22
CA LEU A 457 21.83 -6.31 -35.08
C LEU A 457 22.52 -6.05 -36.41
N ASP A 458 23.29 -7.02 -36.86
CA ASP A 458 23.65 -7.19 -38.26
C ASP A 458 22.45 -7.84 -38.97
N GLN A 459 21.74 -7.09 -39.80
CA GLN A 459 20.55 -7.58 -40.49
C GLN A 459 20.89 -8.58 -41.61
N LYS A 460 22.08 -8.47 -42.21
CA LYS A 460 22.49 -9.37 -43.29
C LYS A 460 22.82 -10.77 -42.75
N ASN A 461 23.47 -10.81 -41.59
CA ASN A 461 23.87 -12.05 -40.93
C ASN A 461 22.88 -12.54 -39.86
N GLY A 462 21.83 -11.76 -39.57
CA GLY A 462 20.81 -12.08 -38.56
C GLY A 462 21.35 -12.17 -37.12
N LYS A 463 22.51 -11.56 -36.84
CA LYS A 463 23.23 -11.73 -35.56
C LYS A 463 23.19 -10.47 -34.72
N VAL A 464 23.01 -10.62 -33.40
CA VAL A 464 23.24 -9.55 -32.43
C VAL A 464 24.75 -9.36 -32.28
N VAL A 465 25.25 -8.19 -32.66
CA VAL A 465 26.68 -7.86 -32.62
C VAL A 465 27.07 -7.06 -31.39
N TYR A 466 26.08 -6.45 -30.72
CA TYR A 466 26.28 -5.71 -29.49
C TYR A 466 25.00 -5.73 -28.65
N GLU A 467 25.14 -5.88 -27.34
CA GLU A 467 24.04 -5.85 -26.37
C GLU A 467 24.49 -5.15 -25.09
N ALA A 468 23.67 -4.22 -24.61
CA ALA A 468 23.89 -3.55 -23.34
C ALA A 468 22.56 -3.28 -22.62
N ALA A 469 22.58 -3.43 -21.29
CA ALA A 469 21.51 -2.95 -20.42
C ALA A 469 21.80 -1.54 -19.91
N VAL A 470 20.77 -0.75 -19.67
CA VAL A 470 20.85 0.61 -19.12
C VAL A 470 19.95 0.68 -17.89
N SER A 471 20.29 1.53 -16.94
CA SER A 471 19.50 1.77 -15.72
C SER A 471 18.17 2.52 -15.94
N SER A 472 17.88 2.98 -17.15
CA SER A 472 16.69 3.77 -17.46
C SER A 472 15.97 3.22 -18.68
N MET A 473 14.64 3.38 -18.69
CA MET A 473 13.81 2.99 -19.81
C MET A 473 14.24 3.73 -21.08
N ILE A 474 14.61 2.98 -22.11
CA ILE A 474 14.97 3.54 -23.41
C ILE A 474 13.70 4.05 -24.08
N SER A 475 13.65 5.36 -24.33
CA SER A 475 12.51 5.98 -25.01
C SER A 475 12.59 5.81 -26.52
N ASP A 476 13.80 5.81 -27.08
CA ASP A 476 14.04 5.59 -28.50
C ASP A 476 15.49 5.16 -28.74
N ALA A 477 15.75 4.41 -29.81
CA ALA A 477 17.08 4.05 -30.26
C ALA A 477 17.11 4.02 -31.80
N PHE A 478 18.04 4.74 -32.41
CA PHE A 478 18.12 4.84 -33.87
C PHE A 478 19.55 4.91 -34.35
N ILE A 479 19.76 4.43 -35.57
CA ILE A 479 21.05 4.48 -36.27
C ILE A 479 21.08 5.74 -37.13
N THR A 480 22.22 6.41 -37.17
CA THR A 480 22.42 7.56 -38.05
C THR A 480 22.38 7.14 -39.53
N PRO A 481 22.00 8.04 -40.46
CA PRO A 481 21.87 7.69 -41.87
C PRO A 481 23.18 7.20 -42.52
N GLY A 482 24.35 7.64 -42.04
CA GLY A 482 25.65 7.11 -42.47
C GLY A 482 25.96 5.70 -41.97
N GLY A 483 25.19 5.18 -40.99
CA GLY A 483 25.37 3.84 -40.43
C GLY A 483 26.50 3.70 -39.41
N GLU A 484 27.14 4.79 -39.02
CA GLU A 484 28.38 4.80 -38.21
C GLU A 484 28.12 5.00 -36.70
N CYS A 485 26.93 5.49 -36.32
CA CYS A 485 26.59 5.75 -34.92
C CYS A 485 25.17 5.29 -34.57
N VAL A 486 24.96 4.89 -33.32
CA VAL A 486 23.63 4.69 -32.72
C VAL A 486 23.44 5.71 -31.60
N PHE A 487 22.31 6.41 -31.63
CA PHE A 487 21.84 7.24 -30.53
C PHE A 487 20.74 6.52 -29.77
N VAL A 488 20.87 6.50 -28.44
CA VAL A 488 19.83 5.99 -27.54
C VAL A 488 19.34 7.12 -26.66
N VAL A 489 18.05 7.42 -26.78
CA VAL A 489 17.40 8.54 -26.11
C VAL A 489 16.67 8.04 -24.87
N ILE A 490 16.99 8.65 -23.73
CA ILE A 490 16.33 8.43 -22.44
C ILE A 490 15.59 9.72 -22.09
N ARG A 491 14.28 9.61 -21.84
CA ARG A 491 13.41 10.69 -21.36
C ARG A 491 12.89 10.32 -19.96
N GLY A 492 12.51 11.30 -19.15
CA GLY A 492 11.99 11.08 -17.80
C GLY A 492 12.72 11.91 -16.75
N SER A 493 12.86 11.36 -15.53
CA SER A 493 13.55 11.98 -14.39
C SER A 493 15.04 12.21 -14.68
N ASP A 494 15.68 11.27 -15.38
CA ASP A 494 17.12 11.27 -15.68
C ASP A 494 17.40 11.25 -17.18
N PRO A 495 17.04 12.32 -17.91
CA PRO A 495 17.14 12.36 -19.36
C PRO A 495 18.61 12.31 -19.81
N GLY A 496 18.84 11.71 -20.97
CA GLY A 496 20.18 11.53 -21.52
C GLY A 496 20.17 11.02 -22.94
N ILE A 497 21.29 11.17 -23.63
CA ILE A 497 21.50 10.65 -24.98
C ILE A 497 22.80 9.85 -24.96
N LEU A 498 22.69 8.52 -25.03
CA LEU A 498 23.84 7.63 -25.12
C LEU A 498 24.28 7.50 -26.58
N LEU A 499 25.58 7.43 -26.78
CA LEU A 499 26.24 7.33 -28.07
C LEU A 499 27.01 6.02 -28.19
N PHE A 500 26.80 5.33 -29.30
CA PHE A 500 27.55 4.14 -29.68
C PHE A 500 28.13 4.39 -31.07
N GLY A 501 29.38 3.97 -31.27
CA GLY A 501 30.12 4.13 -32.51
C GLY A 501 30.54 2.80 -33.09
N PHE A 502 30.73 2.76 -34.41
CA PHE A 502 31.29 1.63 -35.12
C PHE A 502 32.75 1.91 -35.49
N GLU A 503 33.69 1.25 -34.83
CA GLU A 503 35.13 1.40 -35.04
C GLU A 503 35.81 0.02 -35.00
N ASP A 504 36.88 -0.18 -35.79
CA ASP A 504 37.61 -1.45 -35.86
C ASP A 504 36.72 -2.69 -36.11
N ASN A 505 35.72 -2.56 -36.98
CA ASN A 505 34.72 -3.60 -37.26
C ASN A 505 33.90 -4.07 -36.03
N ARG A 506 33.80 -3.24 -34.97
CA ARG A 506 33.00 -3.54 -33.78
C ARG A 506 32.19 -2.33 -33.33
N TRP A 507 31.01 -2.60 -32.78
CA TRP A 507 30.23 -1.61 -32.06
C TRP A 507 30.76 -1.45 -30.65
N ARG A 508 30.89 -0.21 -30.17
CA ARG A 508 31.29 0.10 -28.80
C ARG A 508 30.46 1.24 -28.24
N PHE A 509 30.27 1.23 -26.92
CA PHE A 509 29.77 2.41 -26.22
C PHE A 509 30.83 3.51 -26.24
N VAL A 510 30.43 4.71 -26.65
CA VAL A 510 31.32 5.87 -26.76
C VAL A 510 31.18 6.77 -25.54
N GLY A 511 29.94 7.02 -25.09
CA GLY A 511 29.67 7.87 -23.95
C GLY A 511 28.22 8.34 -23.90
N GLU A 512 27.94 9.26 -22.97
CA GLU A 512 26.69 10.02 -22.91
C GLU A 512 26.98 11.46 -23.34
N LEU A 513 26.11 12.07 -24.14
CA LEU A 513 26.27 13.49 -24.50
C LEU A 513 26.31 14.35 -23.25
N GLU A 514 27.34 15.18 -23.14
CA GLU A 514 27.62 15.96 -21.94
C GLU A 514 26.41 16.80 -21.50
N ARG A 515 26.02 16.60 -20.24
CA ARG A 515 24.86 17.25 -19.65
C ARG A 515 25.14 18.74 -19.43
N ILE A 516 24.10 19.55 -19.62
CA ILE A 516 24.09 20.92 -19.12
C ILE A 516 23.21 20.94 -17.88
N GLN A 517 23.74 21.44 -16.77
CA GLN A 517 22.99 21.55 -15.52
C GLN A 517 21.64 22.23 -15.76
N HIS A 518 20.59 21.60 -15.25
CA HIS A 518 19.19 22.04 -15.34
C HIS A 518 18.64 22.22 -16.77
N GLN A 519 19.27 21.66 -17.81
CA GLN A 519 18.83 21.83 -19.20
C GLN A 519 18.92 20.56 -20.04
N ASN A 520 17.75 19.98 -20.34
CA ASN A 520 17.64 18.85 -21.26
C ASN A 520 18.01 19.24 -22.69
N LEU A 521 18.81 18.42 -23.37
CA LEU A 521 19.13 18.64 -24.79
C LEU A 521 17.87 18.59 -25.67
N ILE A 522 16.98 17.63 -25.42
CA ILE A 522 15.70 17.50 -26.11
C ILE A 522 14.66 18.23 -25.26
N ASN A 523 14.27 19.42 -25.71
CA ASN A 523 13.26 20.25 -25.07
C ASN A 523 12.42 20.98 -26.14
N PRO A 524 11.30 21.65 -25.76
CA PRO A 524 10.41 22.30 -26.72
C PRO A 524 11.06 23.40 -27.58
N ARG A 525 12.19 23.97 -27.15
CA ARG A 525 12.93 25.01 -27.88
C ARG A 525 13.93 24.45 -28.88
N LEU A 526 14.17 23.14 -28.87
CA LEU A 526 15.00 22.48 -29.88
C LEU A 526 14.32 22.69 -31.23
N SER A 527 15.01 23.29 -32.20
CA SER A 527 14.48 23.58 -33.52
C SER A 527 14.91 22.50 -34.51
N ARG A 528 16.23 22.36 -34.71
CA ARG A 528 16.84 21.45 -35.70
C ARG A 528 18.08 20.75 -35.11
N VAL A 529 18.44 19.59 -35.65
CA VAL A 529 19.64 18.83 -35.29
C VAL A 529 20.38 18.44 -36.56
N PHE A 530 21.67 18.75 -36.62
CA PHE A 530 22.54 18.46 -37.77
C PHE A 530 23.66 17.51 -37.38
N LEU A 531 24.02 16.61 -38.29
CA LEU A 531 25.04 15.58 -38.11
C LEU A 531 26.12 15.70 -39.17
N THR A 532 27.38 15.77 -38.74
CA THR A 532 28.55 15.54 -39.59
C THR A 532 29.27 14.26 -39.16
N GLN A 533 30.33 13.85 -39.86
CA GLN A 533 31.13 12.68 -39.48
C GLN A 533 31.73 12.79 -38.07
N GLU A 534 32.06 14.00 -37.64
CA GLU A 534 32.75 14.23 -36.36
C GLU A 534 31.84 14.78 -35.26
N ASN A 535 30.72 15.42 -35.63
CA ASN A 535 29.98 16.26 -34.70
C ASN A 535 28.46 16.16 -34.84
N VAL A 536 27.76 16.38 -33.72
CA VAL A 536 26.31 16.64 -33.72
C VAL A 536 26.01 18.03 -33.18
N THR A 537 25.19 18.77 -33.92
CA THR A 537 24.84 20.17 -33.62
C THR A 537 23.35 20.29 -33.32
N PHE A 538 23.02 20.67 -32.07
CA PHE A 538 21.67 20.97 -31.62
C PHE A 538 21.40 22.47 -31.72
N VAL A 539 20.42 22.84 -32.55
CA VAL A 539 20.04 24.23 -32.82
C VAL A 539 18.72 24.54 -32.14
N TYR A 540 18.74 25.49 -31.22
CA TYR A 540 17.57 26.03 -30.51
C TYR A 540 17.17 27.38 -31.10
N ASN A 541 16.13 28.03 -30.56
CA ASN A 541 15.70 29.35 -31.05
C ASN A 541 16.81 30.41 -31.07
N ASN A 542 17.59 30.50 -29.99
CA ASN A 542 18.65 31.52 -29.83
C ASN A 542 19.99 30.93 -29.34
N ARG A 543 20.23 29.63 -29.56
CA ARG A 543 21.40 28.92 -29.02
C ARG A 543 21.79 27.77 -29.93
N VAL A 544 23.08 27.50 -30.01
CA VAL A 544 23.65 26.36 -30.74
C VAL A 544 24.58 25.60 -29.81
N ARG A 545 24.42 24.27 -29.77
CA ARG A 545 25.31 23.37 -29.04
C ARG A 545 25.92 22.36 -29.99
N LYS A 546 27.23 22.22 -29.97
CA LYS A 546 27.99 21.29 -30.81
C LYS A 546 28.71 20.28 -29.90
N TYR A 547 28.54 19.00 -30.18
CA TYR A 547 29.13 17.89 -29.43
C TYR A 547 30.03 17.04 -30.33
N ASP A 548 31.10 16.51 -29.75
CA ASP A 548 32.05 15.59 -30.39
C ASP A 548 31.48 14.16 -30.39
N LEU A 549 31.43 13.51 -31.56
CA LEU A 549 30.95 12.13 -31.66
C LEU A 549 31.96 11.08 -31.19
N ARG A 550 33.23 11.45 -30.95
CA ARG A 550 34.26 10.50 -30.49
C ARG A 550 34.22 10.26 -28.99
N ASN A 551 33.61 11.15 -28.22
CA ASN A 551 33.58 11.08 -26.75
C ASN A 551 32.31 11.67 -26.11
N GLY A 552 31.40 12.26 -26.89
CA GLY A 552 30.15 12.87 -26.41
C GLY A 552 30.32 14.22 -25.71
N ARG A 553 31.53 14.81 -25.66
CA ARG A 553 31.79 16.08 -24.98
C ARG A 553 31.23 17.27 -25.74
N LEU A 554 30.88 18.30 -24.98
CA LEU A 554 30.42 19.57 -25.52
C LEU A 554 31.62 20.38 -26.05
N ILE A 555 31.68 20.54 -27.37
CA ILE A 555 32.70 21.37 -28.04
C ILE A 555 32.36 22.85 -27.92
N SER A 556 31.08 23.20 -28.09
CA SER A 556 30.66 24.60 -28.07
C SER A 556 29.21 24.79 -27.63
N ASN A 557 28.96 25.84 -26.85
CA ASN A 557 27.62 26.24 -26.39
C ASN A 557 27.50 27.77 -26.53
N ARG A 558 26.98 28.24 -27.67
CA ARG A 558 26.97 29.66 -28.02
C ARG A 558 25.55 30.21 -28.08
N GLY A 559 25.36 31.42 -27.54
CA GLY A 559 24.16 32.23 -27.80
C GLY A 559 24.24 32.80 -29.22
N VAL A 560 23.21 32.55 -30.03
CA VAL A 560 23.15 33.03 -31.42
C VAL A 560 21.74 33.51 -31.67
N ARG A 561 21.54 34.83 -31.84
CA ARG A 561 20.22 35.43 -32.05
C ARG A 561 19.60 34.88 -33.33
N GLY A 562 18.39 34.33 -33.24
CA GLY A 562 17.69 33.74 -34.39
C GLY A 562 18.37 32.50 -34.96
N ALA A 563 19.11 31.74 -34.14
CA ALA A 563 19.86 30.53 -34.52
C ALA A 563 19.10 29.62 -35.50
N ARG A 564 17.80 29.39 -35.27
CA ARG A 564 16.94 28.56 -36.12
C ARG A 564 16.87 28.97 -37.61
N ASN A 565 17.20 30.22 -37.94
CA ASN A 565 17.12 30.77 -39.29
C ASN A 565 18.43 30.60 -40.09
N TYR A 566 19.52 30.13 -39.46
CA TYR A 566 20.80 29.92 -40.14
C TYR A 566 20.92 28.52 -40.76
N ILE A 567 21.85 28.40 -41.70
CA ILE A 567 22.28 27.13 -42.28
C ILE A 567 23.43 26.60 -41.45
N TYR A 568 23.38 25.31 -41.13
CA TYR A 568 24.43 24.60 -40.41
C TYR A 568 24.92 23.44 -41.28
N GLU A 569 26.18 23.09 -41.11
CA GLU A 569 26.82 21.99 -41.82
C GLU A 569 26.28 20.62 -41.35
N GLY A 570 26.15 19.69 -42.28
CA GLY A 570 25.76 18.30 -42.01
C GLY A 570 24.34 17.94 -42.44
N GLU A 571 24.01 16.67 -42.31
CA GLU A 571 22.69 16.12 -42.60
C GLU A 571 21.71 16.45 -41.46
N GLU A 572 20.49 16.88 -41.80
CA GLU A 572 19.47 17.16 -40.80
C GLU A 572 18.82 15.88 -40.27
N ILE A 573 19.02 15.60 -38.99
CA ILE A 573 18.50 14.40 -38.29
C ILE A 573 17.43 14.74 -37.23
N THR A 574 16.83 15.92 -37.30
CA THR A 574 15.82 16.43 -36.35
C THR A 574 14.69 15.43 -36.06
N ARG A 575 14.19 14.76 -37.11
CA ARG A 575 13.08 13.78 -37.04
C ARG A 575 13.34 12.61 -36.10
N PHE A 576 14.60 12.28 -35.84
CA PHE A 576 14.95 11.16 -34.95
C PHE A 576 14.91 11.54 -33.47
N PHE A 577 15.06 12.84 -33.15
CA PHE A 577 15.01 13.33 -31.76
C PHE A 577 13.63 13.87 -31.35
N LYS A 578 12.86 14.39 -32.31
CA LYS A 578 11.48 14.84 -32.13
C LYS A 578 10.51 13.76 -32.62
N ALA A 579 9.77 13.13 -31.70
CA ALA A 579 8.66 12.28 -32.09
C ALA A 579 7.62 13.10 -32.86
N GLU A 580 7.13 12.61 -33.99
CA GLU A 580 5.93 13.16 -34.63
C GLU A 580 4.77 13.04 -33.63
N ARG A 581 4.28 14.18 -33.14
CA ARG A 581 3.00 14.22 -32.45
C ARG A 581 1.92 14.05 -33.51
N SER A 582 1.59 12.81 -33.87
CA SER A 582 0.32 12.50 -34.50
C SER A 582 -0.77 12.67 -33.43
N TYR A 583 -1.14 13.92 -33.13
CA TYR A 583 -2.45 14.19 -32.54
C TYR A 583 -3.46 13.82 -33.62
N GLY A 584 -4.16 12.71 -33.40
CA GLY A 584 -5.37 12.40 -34.16
C GLY A 584 -6.30 13.60 -34.06
N ARG A 585 -6.55 14.24 -35.20
CA ARG A 585 -7.73 15.09 -35.36
C ARG A 585 -8.93 14.18 -35.11
N ILE A 586 -9.66 14.44 -34.04
CA ILE A 586 -11.04 13.96 -33.90
C ILE A 586 -11.82 14.71 -34.99
N PRO A 587 -12.46 14.03 -35.96
CA PRO A 587 -13.41 14.69 -36.85
C PRO A 587 -14.58 15.19 -35.99
N GLY A 588 -15.01 16.41 -36.24
CA GLY A 588 -16.19 17.02 -35.59
C GLY A 588 -17.48 16.29 -35.87
#